data_AF-A0A383DTK2-F1
#
_entry.id   AF-A0A383DTK2-F1
#
_cell.length_a   1.000
_cell.length_b   1.000
_cell.length_c   1.000
_cell.angle_alpha   90.00
_cell.angle_beta   90.00
_cell.angle_gamma   90.00
#
_symmetry.space_group_name_H-M   'P 1'
#
loop_
_entity.id
_entity.type
_entity.pdbx_description
1 polymer ?
#
loop_
_entity_poly.entity_id
_entity_poly.type
_entity_poly.pdbx_seq_one_letter_code
_entity_poly.pdbx_strand_id
1 'polypeptide(L)' 'AGALGQKTWVMVTKNPEWRWTINEKKSPWYPTTKLFRQEKAGNWNSVINNINMDLKKLINHHELNLSKI' A
#
# COMPACT_ATOMS: atom_id res chain seq x y z
N ALA A 1 -8.49 -9.47 -2.66
CA ALA A 1 -8.47 -8.39 -1.65
C ALA A 1 -9.02 -7.08 -2.22
N GLY A 2 -8.35 -6.45 -3.20
CA GLY A 2 -8.79 -5.15 -3.77
C GLY A 2 -10.22 -5.12 -4.33
N ALA A 3 -10.61 -6.13 -5.11
CA ALA A 3 -11.98 -6.26 -5.62
C ALA A 3 -13.05 -6.43 -4.52
N LEU A 4 -12.66 -6.89 -3.33
CA LEU A 4 -13.55 -7.05 -2.17
C LEU A 4 -13.63 -5.78 -1.32
N GLY A 5 -13.07 -4.66 -1.78
CA GLY A 5 -13.04 -3.39 -1.03
C GLY A 5 -12.15 -3.43 0.22
N GLN A 6 -11.32 -4.46 0.39
CA GLN A 6 -10.43 -4.57 1.54
C GLN A 6 -9.21 -3.66 1.38
N LYS A 7 -8.70 -3.11 2.50
CA LYS A 7 -7.41 -2.39 2.51
C LYS A 7 -6.34 -3.35 2.00
N THR A 8 -5.69 -2.97 0.90
CA THR A 8 -4.74 -3.83 0.18
C THR A 8 -3.46 -3.05 -0.12
N TRP A 9 -2.30 -3.69 0.03
CA TRP A 9 -0.99 -3.14 -0.30
C TRP A 9 -0.43 -3.94 -1.47
N VAL A 10 0.02 -3.25 -2.51
CA VAL A 10 0.68 -3.87 -3.66
C VAL A 10 2.09 -3.31 -3.79
N MET A 11 3.07 -4.20 -3.82
CA MET A 11 4.46 -3.87 -4.13
C MET A 11 4.62 -3.76 -5.64
N VAL A 12 5.17 -2.65 -6.11
CA VAL A 12 5.32 -2.34 -7.54
C VAL A 12 6.77 -2.06 -7.87
N THR A 13 7.22 -2.62 -9.00
CA THR A 13 8.57 -2.40 -9.54
C THR A 13 8.79 -0.93 -9.91
N LYS A 14 10.07 -0.54 -10.09
CA LYS A 14 10.42 0.83 -10.53
C LYS A 14 9.83 1.16 -11.89
N ASN A 15 9.82 0.19 -12.80
CA ASN A 15 9.26 0.28 -14.14
C ASN A 15 7.98 -0.57 -14.18
N PRO A 16 6.83 0.00 -13.77
CA PRO A 16 5.57 -0.71 -13.72
C PRO A 16 5.01 -0.94 -15.12
N GLU A 17 4.16 -1.96 -15.23
CA GLU A 17 3.19 -2.06 -16.31
C GLU A 17 1.98 -1.14 -16.06
N TRP A 18 1.16 -0.94 -17.10
CA TRP A 18 0.11 0.07 -17.16
C TRP A 18 -0.93 -0.01 -16.02
N ARG A 19 -1.18 -1.20 -15.47
CA ARG A 19 -2.11 -1.44 -14.36
C ARG A 19 -1.62 -0.92 -13.02
N TRP A 20 -0.44 -0.35 -12.93
CA TRP A 20 0.03 0.23 -11.67
C TRP A 20 0.33 1.70 -11.75
N THR A 21 0.10 2.33 -12.91
CA THR A 21 0.38 3.74 -13.18
C THR A 21 1.83 4.13 -12.85
N ILE A 22 2.27 5.33 -13.20
CA ILE A 22 3.64 5.78 -12.87
C ILE A 22 3.63 6.64 -11.61
N ASN A 23 2.68 7.58 -11.52
CA ASN A 23 2.69 8.64 -10.51
C ASN A 23 1.63 8.47 -9.41
N GLU A 24 0.72 7.50 -9.51
CA GLU A 24 -0.31 7.31 -8.49
C GLU A 24 0.16 6.44 -7.33
N LYS A 25 -0.35 6.78 -6.15
CA LYS A 25 -0.18 5.98 -4.91
C LYS A 25 -1.32 4.99 -4.67
N LYS A 26 -2.32 4.97 -5.55
CA LYS A 26 -3.50 4.09 -5.47
C LYS A 26 -3.78 3.44 -6.81
N SER A 27 -4.42 2.28 -6.76
CA SER A 27 -4.95 1.65 -7.97
C SER A 27 -6.17 2.44 -8.48
N PRO A 28 -6.23 2.83 -9.77
CA PRO A 28 -7.43 3.44 -10.35
C PRO A 28 -8.60 2.46 -10.43
N TRP A 29 -8.36 1.15 -10.38
CA TRP A 29 -9.42 0.13 -10.39
C TRP A 29 -9.94 -0.21 -8.99
N TYR A 30 -9.09 -0.09 -7.96
CA TYR A 30 -9.41 -0.50 -6.59
C TYR A 30 -9.05 0.61 -5.61
N PRO A 31 -10.00 1.50 -5.24
CA PRO A 31 -9.73 2.69 -4.42
C PRO A 31 -9.12 2.42 -3.03
N THR A 32 -9.33 1.22 -2.49
CA THR A 32 -8.78 0.75 -1.20
C THR A 32 -7.39 0.11 -1.33
N THR A 33 -6.88 -0.01 -2.56
CA THR A 33 -5.56 -0.58 -2.84
C THR A 33 -4.52 0.53 -2.98
N LYS A 34 -3.51 0.49 -2.10
CA LYS A 34 -2.35 1.38 -2.12
C LYS A 34 -1.18 0.73 -2.86
N LEU A 35 -0.46 1.52 -3.64
CA LEU A 35 0.70 1.11 -4.42
C LEU A 35 1.99 1.59 -3.76
N PHE A 36 2.91 0.67 -3.52
CA PHE A 36 4.22 0.95 -2.92
C PHE A 36 5.30 0.61 -3.94
N ARG A 37 5.97 1.65 -4.44
CA ARG A 37 6.85 1.54 -5.59
C ARG A 37 8.32 1.52 -5.17
N GLN A 38 9.11 0.70 -5.86
CA GLN A 38 10.55 0.80 -5.77
C GLN A 38 11.03 2.17 -6.26
N GLU A 39 11.84 2.86 -5.46
CA GLU A 39 12.54 4.07 -5.90
C GLU A 39 13.70 3.74 -6.85
N LYS A 40 14.36 2.59 -6.60
CA LYS A 40 15.45 2.02 -7.39
C LYS A 40 15.13 0.56 -7.68
N ALA A 41 15.30 0.13 -8.94
CA ALA A 41 15.08 -1.25 -9.35
C ALA A 41 15.88 -2.22 -8.46
N GLY A 42 15.22 -3.28 -7.99
CA GLY A 42 15.81 -4.28 -7.09
C GLY A 42 15.79 -3.92 -5.61
N ASN A 43 15.57 -2.65 -5.23
CA ASN A 43 15.47 -2.27 -3.81
C ASN A 43 14.06 -2.51 -3.26
N TRP A 44 13.77 -3.75 -2.85
CA TRP A 44 12.51 -4.08 -2.19
C TRP A 44 12.48 -3.74 -0.70
N ASN A 45 13.63 -3.59 -0.05
CA ASN A 45 13.70 -3.27 1.38
C ASN A 45 13.00 -1.93 1.70
N SER A 46 13.21 -0.91 0.87
CA SER A 46 12.49 0.37 1.02
C SER A 46 10.97 0.21 0.93
N VAL A 47 10.49 -0.59 -0.04
CA VAL A 47 9.07 -0.88 -0.24
C VAL A 47 8.48 -1.59 0.99
N ILE A 48 9.16 -2.63 1.48
CA ILE A 48 8.74 -3.40 2.66
C ILE A 48 8.69 -2.52 3.91
N ASN A 49 9.71 -1.68 4.13
CA ASN A 49 9.74 -0.75 5.25
C ASN A 49 8.57 0.23 5.22
N ASN A 50 8.25 0.77 4.04
CA ASN A 50 7.10 1.66 3.88
C ASN A 50 5.77 0.95 4.15
N ILE A 51 5.61 -0.30 3.71
CA ILE A 51 4.42 -1.11 4.01
C ILE A 51 4.32 -1.37 5.52
N ASN A 52 5.42 -1.77 6.16
CA ASN A 52 5.46 -2.01 7.61
C ASN A 52 5.04 -0.76 8.40
N MET A 53 5.52 0.43 8.01
CA MET A 53 5.10 1.69 8.63
C MET A 53 3.60 1.95 8.45
N ASP A 54 3.03 1.70 7.27
CA ASP A 54 1.62 1.92 7.00
C ASP A 54 0.72 0.90 7.74
N LEU A 55 1.18 -0.35 7.88
CA LEU A 55 0.49 -1.38 8.68
C LEU A 55 0.49 -1.05 10.18
N LYS A 56 1.63 -0.59 10.74
CA LYS A 56 1.68 -0.12 12.13
C LYS A 56 0.69 1.02 12.38
N LYS A 57 0.60 1.98 11.46
CA LYS A 57 -0.41 3.06 11.54
C LYS A 57 -1.83 2.50 11.54
N LEU A 58 -2.10 1.50 10.70
CA LEU A 58 -3.43 0.88 10.65
C LEU A 58 -3.79 0.20 11.97
N ILE A 59 -2.87 -0.56 12.57
CA ILE A 59 -3.08 -1.24 13.86
C ILE A 59 -3.34 -0.20 14.95
N ASN A 60 -2.49 0.83 15.06
CA ASN A 60 -2.66 1.88 16.06
C ASN A 60 -4.02 2.59 15.91
N HIS A 61 -4.45 2.88 14.69
CA HIS A 61 -5.78 3.45 14.45
C HIS A 61 -6.92 2.52 14.87
N HIS A 62 -6.75 1.21 14.71
CA HIS A 62 -7.74 0.23 15.13
C HIS A 62 -7.82 0.13 16.66
N GLU A 63 -6.68 0.08 17.35
CA GLU A 63 -6.61 0.07 18.82
C GLU A 63 -7.25 1.32 19.44
N LEU A 64 -6.97 2.51 18.88
CA LEU A 64 -7.57 3.77 19.31
C LEU A 64 -9.09 3.86 19.10
N ASN A 65 -9.64 3.10 18.15
CA ASN A 65 -11.08 3.04 17.92
C ASN A 65 -11.76 2.06 18.87
N LEU A 66 -11.10 0.95 19.22
CA LEU A 66 -11.60 -0.01 20.20
C LEU A 66 -11.59 0.55 21.62
N SER A 67 -10.60 1.39 21.97
CA SER A 67 -10.50 2.01 23.29
C SER A 67 -11.52 3.13 23.55
N LYS A 68 -12.33 3.50 22.55
CA LYS A 68 -13.36 4.56 22.62
C LYS A 68 -14.79 4.00 22.76
N ILE A 69 -14.94 2.68 22.74
CA ILE A 69 -16.19 1.94 22.95
C ILE A 69 -16.22 1.45 24.39
#